data_AF-A0A960K920-F1
#
_entry.id   AF-A0A960K920-F1
#
_cell.length_a   1.000
_cell.length_b   1.000
_cell.length_c   1.000
_cell.angle_alpha   90.00
_cell.angle_beta   90.00
_cell.angle_gamma   90.00
#
_symmetry.space_group_name_H-M   'P 1'
#
loop_
_entity.id
_entity.type
_entity.pdbx_description
1 polymer ?
#
loop_
_entity_poly.entity_id
_entity_poly.type
_entity_poly.pdbx_seq_one_letter_code
_entity_poly.pdbx_strand_id
1 'polypeptide(L)'
;HEAIKEHAVAVALQLREGGDNDLIARLTSDERISRGADGAVALTAEDIESAIANPLDLVGLAPSQVAAFVAEVQVLAEADPGAAAYRPGDIL
;
A
#
# COMPACT_ATOMS: atom_id res chain seq x y z
N HIS A 1 10.71 -10.14 -13.68
CA HIS A 1 9.23 -10.12 -13.62
C HIS A 1 8.67 -11.51 -13.34
N GLU A 2 8.89 -12.52 -14.21
CA GLU A 2 8.30 -13.85 -14.02
C GLU A 2 8.65 -14.52 -12.68
N ALA A 3 9.91 -14.49 -12.24
CA ALA A 3 10.32 -15.04 -10.93
C ALA A 3 9.60 -14.37 -9.74
N ILE A 4 9.38 -13.05 -9.80
CA ILE A 4 8.64 -12.30 -8.77
C ILE A 4 7.17 -12.76 -8.75
N LYS A 5 6.56 -12.90 -9.93
CA LYS A 5 5.16 -13.32 -10.07
C LYS A 5 4.97 -14.75 -9.58
N GLU A 6 5.88 -15.67 -9.89
CA GLU A 6 5.89 -17.06 -9.42
C GLU A 6 5.80 -17.13 -7.90
N HIS A 7 6.70 -16.42 -7.19
CA HIS A 7 6.69 -16.34 -5.73
C HIS A 7 5.44 -15.65 -5.18
N ALA A 8 5.03 -14.53 -5.78
CA ALA A 8 3.85 -13.80 -5.34
C ALA A 8 2.56 -14.64 -5.42
N VAL A 9 2.39 -15.42 -6.48
CA VAL A 9 1.24 -16.34 -6.64
C VAL A 9 1.30 -17.46 -5.61
N ALA A 10 2.48 -18.07 -5.40
CA ALA A 10 2.65 -19.13 -4.41
C ALA A 10 2.33 -18.63 -2.98
N VAL A 11 2.76 -17.42 -2.62
CA VAL A 11 2.44 -16.80 -1.33
C VAL A 11 0.95 -16.48 -1.21
N ALA A 12 0.33 -15.94 -2.26
CA ALA A 12 -1.10 -15.66 -2.26
C ALA A 12 -1.96 -16.93 -2.06
N LEU A 13 -1.54 -18.07 -2.63
CA LEU A 13 -2.18 -19.37 -2.40
C LEU A 13 -2.01 -19.83 -0.95
N GLN A 14 -0.80 -19.73 -0.39
CA GLN A 14 -0.53 -20.07 1.00
C GLN A 14 -1.36 -19.21 1.99
N LEU A 15 -1.45 -17.91 1.75
CA LEU A 15 -2.26 -17.00 2.56
C LEU A 15 -3.74 -17.39 2.54
N ARG A 16 -4.25 -17.85 1.39
CA ARG A 16 -5.63 -18.34 1.27
C ARG A 16 -5.88 -19.59 2.11
N GLU A 17 -4.85 -20.39 2.35
CA GLU A 17 -4.90 -21.59 3.19
C GLU A 17 -4.62 -21.29 4.68
N GLY A 18 -4.43 -20.01 5.04
CA GLY A 18 -4.19 -19.56 6.41
C GLY A 18 -2.72 -19.58 6.85
N GLY A 19 -1.78 -19.71 5.91
CA GLY A 19 -0.35 -19.57 6.20
C GLY A 19 0.12 -18.11 6.28
N ASP A 20 1.38 -17.90 6.66
CA ASP A 20 1.99 -16.58 6.80
C ASP A 20 2.49 -16.01 5.46
N ASN A 21 2.76 -14.70 5.40
CA ASN A 21 3.41 -14.06 4.26
C ASN A 21 4.94 -14.10 4.42
N ASP A 22 5.61 -14.88 3.57
CA ASP A 22 7.06 -15.07 3.53
C ASP A 22 7.69 -14.57 2.22
N LEU A 23 7.00 -13.67 1.48
CA LEU A 23 7.42 -13.24 0.14
C LEU A 23 8.84 -12.67 0.10
N ILE A 24 9.22 -11.83 1.06
CA ILE A 24 10.55 -11.21 1.11
C ILE A 24 11.64 -12.28 1.22
N ALA A 25 11.42 -13.30 2.06
CA ALA A 25 12.36 -14.41 2.21
C ALA A 25 12.50 -15.22 0.92
N ARG A 26 11.40 -15.45 0.19
CA ARG A 26 11.43 -16.18 -1.09
C ARG A 26 12.18 -15.40 -2.18
N LEU A 27 11.90 -14.11 -2.30
CA LEU A 27 12.55 -13.25 -3.31
C LEU A 27 14.06 -13.14 -3.07
N THR A 28 14.49 -13.03 -1.82
CA THR A 28 15.90 -12.89 -1.47
C THR A 28 16.66 -14.22 -1.51
N SER A 29 15.96 -15.35 -1.45
CA SER A 29 16.54 -16.69 -1.61
C SER A 29 16.63 -17.14 -3.08
N ASP A 30 15.91 -16.50 -4.00
CA ASP A 30 15.94 -16.82 -5.43
C ASP A 30 17.13 -16.13 -6.11
N GLU A 31 18.11 -16.91 -6.57
CA GLU A 31 19.32 -16.36 -7.22
C GLU A 31 19.00 -15.56 -8.49
N ARG A 32 17.86 -15.80 -9.17
CA ARG A 32 17.43 -15.01 -10.33
C ARG A 32 17.06 -13.57 -9.96
N ILE A 33 16.87 -13.30 -8.66
CA ILE A 33 16.43 -12.02 -8.10
C ILE A 33 17.52 -11.43 -7.21
N SER A 34 18.13 -12.22 -6.33
CA SER A 34 19.11 -11.74 -5.34
C SER A 34 20.52 -11.55 -5.91
N ARG A 35 20.82 -12.07 -7.10
CA ARG A 35 22.14 -11.96 -7.76
C ARG A 35 22.09 -11.14 -9.05
N GLY A 36 23.16 -10.36 -9.28
CA GLY A 36 23.42 -9.65 -10.52
C GLY A 36 24.09 -10.55 -11.57
N ALA A 37 24.14 -10.09 -12.82
CA ALA A 37 24.77 -10.82 -13.93
C ALA A 37 26.29 -11.03 -13.74
N ASP A 38 26.91 -10.22 -12.88
CA ASP A 38 28.31 -10.29 -12.45
C ASP A 38 28.50 -11.17 -11.19
N GLY A 39 27.42 -11.76 -10.66
CA GLY A 39 27.43 -12.56 -9.43
C GLY A 39 27.39 -11.74 -8.14
N ALA A 40 27.34 -10.41 -8.22
CA ALA A 40 27.18 -9.54 -7.05
C ALA A 40 25.78 -9.69 -6.44
N VAL A 41 25.60 -9.23 -5.20
CA VAL A 41 24.26 -9.15 -4.59
C VAL A 41 23.50 -8.00 -5.24
N ALA A 42 22.33 -8.30 -5.82
CA ALA A 42 21.50 -7.34 -6.54
C ALA A 42 20.32 -6.83 -5.72
N LEU A 43 19.76 -7.65 -4.83
CA LEU A 43 18.61 -7.29 -4.01
C LEU A 43 18.66 -8.02 -2.67
N THR A 44 18.58 -7.26 -1.58
CA THR A 44 18.55 -7.78 -0.20
C THR A 44 17.17 -7.63 0.44
N ALA A 45 16.96 -8.26 1.59
CA ALA A 45 15.73 -8.10 2.36
C ALA A 45 15.57 -6.65 2.84
N GLU A 46 16.66 -6.04 3.31
CA GLU A 46 16.69 -4.65 3.77
C GLU A 46 16.32 -3.67 2.64
N ASP A 47 16.79 -3.92 1.41
CA ASP A 47 16.41 -3.10 0.25
C ASP A 47 14.89 -3.13 0.01
N ILE A 48 14.28 -4.32 0.10
CA ILE A 48 12.84 -4.50 -0.08
C ILE A 48 12.06 -3.87 1.08
N GLU A 49 12.48 -4.11 2.31
CA GLU A 49 11.85 -3.56 3.51
C GLU A 49 11.90 -2.03 3.51
N SER A 50 13.04 -1.45 3.16
CA SER A 50 13.21 0.00 3.00
C SER A 50 12.29 0.57 1.92
N ALA A 51 12.18 -0.11 0.76
CA ALA A 51 11.31 0.32 -0.33
C ALA A 51 9.81 0.34 0.03
N ILE A 52 9.38 -0.42 1.03
CA ILE A 52 7.98 -0.49 1.48
C ILE A 52 7.76 0.10 2.88
N ALA A 53 8.79 0.70 3.49
CA ALA A 53 8.76 1.13 4.88
C ALA A 53 7.75 2.26 5.15
N ASN A 54 7.41 3.06 4.14
CA ASN A 54 6.48 4.17 4.26
C ASN A 54 5.20 3.92 3.43
N PRO A 55 4.09 3.49 4.04
CA PRO A 55 2.84 3.24 3.34
C PRO A 55 2.27 4.47 2.62
N LEU A 56 2.56 5.69 3.09
CA LEU A 56 2.06 6.92 2.46
C LEU A 56 2.68 7.17 1.08
N ASP A 57 3.88 6.64 0.82
CA ASP A 57 4.50 6.75 -0.51
C ASP A 57 3.82 5.80 -1.52
N LEU A 58 3.06 4.81 -1.02
CA LEU A 58 2.38 3.79 -1.83
C LEU A 58 0.94 4.15 -2.21
N VAL A 59 0.40 5.26 -1.70
CA VAL A 59 -1.00 5.69 -1.96
C VAL A 59 -1.13 6.76 -3.04
N GLY A 60 -0.03 7.13 -3.69
CA GLY A 60 -0.02 8.07 -4.81
C GLY A 60 -0.61 9.44 -4.44
N LEU A 61 -1.60 9.91 -5.22
CA LEU A 61 -2.23 11.22 -5.03
C LEU A 61 -3.35 11.22 -3.98
N ALA A 62 -3.63 10.11 -3.29
CA ALA A 62 -4.74 10.05 -2.34
C ALA A 62 -4.73 11.19 -1.30
N PRO A 63 -3.58 11.58 -0.69
CA PRO A 63 -3.57 12.69 0.27
C PRO A 63 -3.98 14.03 -0.35
N SER A 64 -3.49 14.35 -1.56
CA SER A 64 -3.82 15.62 -2.22
C SER A 64 -5.23 15.62 -2.78
N GLN A 65 -5.73 14.47 -3.24
CA GLN A 65 -7.13 14.30 -3.65
C GLN A 65 -8.10 14.53 -2.49
N VAL A 66 -7.80 13.95 -1.32
CA VAL A 66 -8.61 14.18 -0.10
C VAL A 66 -8.54 15.65 0.31
N ALA A 67 -7.35 16.27 0.30
CA ALA A 67 -7.20 17.68 0.65
C ALA A 67 -7.99 18.60 -0.29
N ALA A 68 -7.96 18.34 -1.60
CA ALA A 68 -8.74 19.10 -2.58
C ALA A 68 -10.25 18.96 -2.34
N PHE A 69 -10.72 17.73 -2.14
CA PHE A 69 -12.14 17.48 -1.83
C PHE A 69 -12.58 18.17 -0.53
N VAL A 70 -11.78 18.09 0.53
CA VAL A 70 -12.07 18.77 1.80
C VAL A 70 -12.15 20.29 1.60
N ALA A 71 -11.26 20.88 0.80
CA ALA A 71 -11.30 22.31 0.49
C ALA A 71 -12.59 22.71 -0.26
N GLU A 72 -13.06 21.90 -1.21
CA GLU A 72 -14.34 22.13 -1.90
C GLU A 72 -15.53 22.03 -0.94
N VAL A 73 -15.55 21.02 -0.08
CA VAL A 73 -16.59 20.85 0.95
C VAL A 73 -16.58 22.02 1.94
N GLN A 74 -15.41 22.52 2.31
CA GLN A 74 -15.28 23.64 3.24
C GLN A 74 -15.93 24.91 2.68
N VAL A 75 -15.77 25.21 1.40
CA VAL A 75 -16.45 26.36 0.75
C VAL A 75 -17.97 26.24 0.88
N LEU A 76 -18.53 25.05 0.70
CA LEU A 76 -19.96 24.82 0.84
C LEU A 76 -20.43 24.92 2.30
N ALA A 77 -19.67 24.37 3.24
CA ALA A 77 -19.98 24.41 4.67
C ALA A 77 -19.92 25.83 5.24
N GLU A 78 -19.00 26.67 4.77
CA GLU A 78 -18.88 28.08 5.15
C GLU A 78 -20.01 28.94 4.57
N ALA A 79 -20.57 28.54 3.41
CA ALA A 79 -21.71 29.23 2.81
C ALA A 79 -23.03 29.03 3.59
N ASP A 80 -23.20 27.89 4.26
CA ASP A 80 -24.34 27.61 5.15
C ASP A 80 -23.91 26.80 6.39
N PRO A 81 -23.39 27.48 7.44
CA PRO A 81 -22.97 26.82 8.67
C PRO A 81 -24.11 26.11 9.41
N GLY A 82 -25.36 26.56 9.23
CA GLY A 82 -26.53 25.96 9.88
C GLY A 82 -26.87 24.60 9.29
N ALA A 83 -26.88 24.50 7.95
CA ALA A 83 -27.05 23.22 7.26
C ALA A 83 -25.88 22.27 7.51
N ALA A 84 -24.64 22.77 7.52
CA ALA A 84 -23.45 21.96 7.80
C ALA A 84 -23.43 21.39 9.22
N ALA A 85 -24.00 22.09 10.20
CA ALA A 85 -24.09 21.65 11.59
C ALA A 85 -25.31 20.74 11.88
N TYR A 86 -26.16 20.48 10.88
CA TYR A 86 -27.36 19.67 11.07
C TYR A 86 -27.00 18.27 11.61
N ARG A 87 -27.67 17.90 12.70
CA ARG A 87 -27.65 16.53 13.23
C ARG A 87 -29.06 15.96 13.11
N PRO A 88 -29.20 14.74 12.56
CA PRO A 88 -30.49 14.06 12.59
C PRO A 88 -30.99 13.99 14.04
N GLY A 89 -32.28 14.27 14.25
CA GLY A 89 -32.90 14.05 15.56
C GLY A 89 -32.96 12.57 15.91
N ASP A 90 -33.01 12.26 17.20
CA ASP A 90 -33.25 10.90 17.67
C ASP A 90 -34.64 10.47 17.18
N ILE A 91 -34.68 9.52 16.24
CA ILE A 91 -35.92 8.89 15.84
C ILE A 91 -36.32 7.94 16.98
N LEU A 92 -37.49 8.18 17.59
CA LEU A 92 -38.14 7.27 18.55
C LEU A 92 -38.75 6.07 17.85
#